data_AF-A0A1H8N0R8-F1
#
_entry.id   AF-A0A1H8N0R8-F1
#
_cell.length_a   1.000
_cell.length_b   1.000
_cell.length_c   1.000
_cell.angle_alpha   90.00
_cell.angle_beta   90.00
_cell.angle_gamma   90.00
#
_symmetry.space_group_name_H-M   'P 1'
#
loop_
_entity.id
_entity.type
_entity.pdbx_description
1 polymer ?
#
loop_
_entity_poly.entity_id
_entity_poly.type
_entity_poly.pdbx_seq_one_letter_code
_entity_poly.pdbx_strand_id
1 'polypeptide(L)' 'MRPVNPLSAPRYAELQVTSQFSFLRGASSAEELFATAAAMGIEALAVTDRNTLATLP' A
#
# COMPACT_ATOMS: atom_id res chain seq x y z
N MET A 1 -32.31 -14.38 2.18
CA MET A 1 -30.86 -14.05 2.24
C MET A 1 -30.52 -13.30 0.95
N ARG A 2 -30.08 -12.04 1.00
CA ARG A 2 -29.75 -11.28 -0.22
C ARG A 2 -28.44 -11.83 -0.80
N PRO A 3 -28.34 -12.09 -2.11
CA PRO A 3 -27.08 -12.50 -2.71
C PRO A 3 -26.05 -11.38 -2.57
N VAL A 4 -24.88 -11.68 -2.00
CA VAL A 4 -23.75 -10.75 -2.03
C VAL A 4 -23.24 -10.75 -3.47
N ASN A 5 -23.25 -9.59 -4.12
CA ASN A 5 -22.65 -9.46 -5.43
C ASN A 5 -21.12 -9.59 -5.23
N PRO A 6 -20.41 -10.52 -5.88
CA PRO A 6 -18.96 -10.64 -5.75
C PRO A 6 -18.21 -9.38 -6.21
N LEU A 7 -18.85 -8.53 -7.02
CA LEU A 7 -18.35 -7.18 -7.38
C LEU A 7 -18.60 -6.11 -6.30
N SER A 8 -19.32 -6.47 -5.22
CA SER A 8 -19.61 -5.62 -4.06
C SER A 8 -18.77 -6.00 -2.84
N ALA A 9 -17.75 -6.85 -3.02
CA ALA A 9 -16.73 -7.02 -2.00
C ALA A 9 -16.11 -5.64 -1.69
N PRO A 10 -15.94 -5.27 -0.41
CA PRO A 10 -15.35 -3.98 -0.07
C PRO A 10 -13.96 -3.88 -0.70
N ARG A 11 -13.70 -2.78 -1.43
CA ARG A 11 -12.39 -2.51 -2.00
C ARG A 11 -11.37 -2.35 -0.87
N TYR A 12 -10.19 -2.91 -1.07
CA TYR A 12 -9.11 -2.85 -0.10
C TYR A 12 -8.06 -1.81 -0.52
N ALA A 13 -7.61 -1.02 0.44
CA ALA A 13 -6.52 -0.07 0.27
C ALA A 13 -5.61 -0.14 1.50
N GLU A 14 -4.30 -0.23 1.27
CA GLU A 14 -3.31 -0.28 2.34
C GLU A 14 -2.91 1.13 2.74
N LEU A 15 -3.10 1.50 4.00
CA LEU A 15 -2.91 2.89 4.46
C LEU A 15 -1.68 3.10 5.35
N GLN A 16 -0.98 2.03 5.74
CA GLN A 16 0.13 2.10 6.68
C GLN A 16 1.32 1.24 6.22
N VAL A 17 1.99 1.68 5.16
CA VAL A 17 3.17 0.98 4.63
C VAL A 17 4.43 1.80 4.88
N THR A 18 5.52 1.14 5.29
CA THR A 18 6.82 1.79 5.48
C THR A 18 7.80 1.39 4.39
N SER A 19 8.50 2.36 3.82
CA SER A 19 9.58 2.15 2.87
C SER A 19 10.95 2.09 3.55
N GLN A 20 11.99 1.87 2.76
CA GLN A 20 13.40 1.94 3.19
C GLN A 20 13.82 3.26 3.84
N PHE A 21 13.06 4.34 3.68
CA PHE A 21 13.32 5.60 4.38
C PHE A 21 12.94 5.55 5.87
N SER A 22 12.14 4.56 6.29
CA SER A 22 11.94 4.24 7.71
C SER A 22 13.10 3.40 8.24
N PHE A 23 14.08 4.06 8.88
CA PHE A 23 15.32 3.44 9.37
C PHE A 23 15.06 2.16 10.20
N LEU A 24 15.71 1.06 9.79
CA LEU A 24 15.61 -0.28 10.40
C LEU A 24 14.17 -0.84 10.48
N ARG A 25 13.26 -0.37 9.61
CA ARG A 25 11.84 -0.78 9.61
C ARG A 25 11.31 -1.16 8.24
N GLY A 26 11.71 -0.45 7.18
CA GLY A 26 11.43 -0.84 5.81
C GLY A 26 12.71 -1.21 5.06
N ALA A 27 12.59 -2.13 4.11
CA ALA A 27 13.68 -2.55 3.23
C ALA A 27 13.40 -2.28 1.75
N SER A 28 12.13 -2.21 1.36
CA SER A 28 11.71 -1.97 -0.02
C SER A 28 11.60 -0.50 -0.35
N SER A 29 11.87 -0.15 -1.61
CA SER A 29 11.61 1.18 -2.14
C SER A 29 10.10 1.42 -2.33
N ALA A 30 9.68 2.68 -2.46
CA ALA A 30 8.28 3.00 -2.76
C ALA A 30 7.83 2.35 -4.08
N GLU A 31 8.69 2.37 -5.12
CA GLU A 31 8.40 1.79 -6.42
C GLU A 31 8.14 0.27 -6.35
N GLU A 32 8.97 -0.46 -5.60
CA GLU A 32 8.77 -1.89 -5.36
C GLU A 32 7.46 -2.19 -4.61
N LEU A 33 7.11 -1.34 -3.64
CA LEU A 33 5.86 -1.47 -2.89
C LEU A 33 4.63 -1.25 -3.78
N PHE A 34 4.65 -0.21 -4.63
CA PHE A 34 3.57 0.07 -5.58
C PHE A 34 3.46 -1.01 -6.67
N ALA A 35 4.59 -1.52 -7.19
CA ALA A 35 4.59 -2.63 -8.14
C ALA A 35 3.95 -3.90 -7.54
N THR A 36 4.25 -4.19 -6.28
CA THR A 36 3.65 -5.33 -5.56
C THR A 36 2.15 -5.11 -5.32
N ALA A 37 1.74 -3.91 -4.90
CA ALA A 37 0.33 -3.57 -4.71
C ALA A 37 -0.47 -3.73 -6.03
N ALA A 38 0.08 -3.28 -7.15
CA ALA A 38 -0.51 -3.47 -8.47
C ALA A 38 -0.64 -4.95 -8.85
N ALA A 39 0.41 -5.76 -8.59
CA ALA A 39 0.39 -7.21 -8.83
C ALA A 39 -0.67 -7.94 -7.97
N MET A 40 -0.98 -7.42 -6.79
CA MET A 40 -2.03 -7.93 -5.88
C MET A 40 -3.43 -7.37 -6.18
N GLY A 41 -3.58 -6.47 -7.16
CA GLY A 41 -4.86 -5.84 -7.49
C GLY A 41 -5.33 -4.82 -6.45
N ILE A 42 -4.42 -4.26 -5.65
CA ILE A 42 -4.71 -3.19 -4.70
C ILE A 42 -4.71 -1.86 -5.46
N GLU A 43 -5.86 -1.19 -5.46
CA GLU A 43 -6.08 0.05 -6.22
C GLU A 43 -5.35 1.25 -5.60
N ALA A 44 -5.14 1.26 -4.28
CA ALA A 44 -4.51 2.36 -3.57
C ALA A 44 -3.61 1.88 -2.41
N LEU A 45 -2.47 2.55 -2.28
CA LEU A 45 -1.44 2.29 -1.27
C LEU A 45 -0.95 3.63 -0.71
N ALA A 46 -0.87 3.76 0.60
CA ALA A 46 -0.25 4.90 1.28
C ALA A 46 1.06 4.48 1.95
N VAL A 47 2.10 5.28 1.71
CA VAL A 47 3.40 5.15 2.38
C VAL A 47 3.45 6.14 3.53
N THR A 48 3.62 5.65 4.75
CA THR A 48 3.62 6.41 6.01
C THR A 48 4.95 6.21 6.74
N ASP A 49 6.01 6.78 6.19
CA ASP A 49 7.33 6.65 6.79
C ASP A 49 7.48 7.46 8.08
N ARG A 50 8.29 6.94 9.00
CA ARG A 50 8.48 7.58 10.30
C ARG A 50 9.44 8.76 10.16
N ASN A 51 8.95 9.96 10.49
CA ASN A 51 9.73 11.20 10.53
C ASN A 51 10.35 11.60 9.18
N THR A 52 9.80 11.14 8.06
CA THR A 52 10.29 11.48 6.72
C THR A 52 9.18 11.40 5.69
N LEU A 53 9.29 12.22 4.65
CA LEU A 53 8.44 12.22 3.46
C LEU A 53 9.28 12.03 2.18
N ALA A 54 10.48 11.45 2.30
CA ALA A 54 11.45 11.32 1.20
C ALA A 54 10.99 10.42 0.03
N THR A 55 9.80 9.84 0.11
CA THR A 55 9.15 9.05 -0.95
C THR A 55 8.34 9.87 -1.95
N LEU A 56 8.12 11.17 -1.69
CA LEU A 56 7.47 12.09 -2.63
C LEU A 56 8.49 12.61 -3.66
N PRO A 57 8.21 12.54 -4.98
CA PRO A 57 8.97 13.25 -6.01
C PRO A 57 8.76 14.77 -5.97
#